data_AF-A0A7J7VCB8-F1
#
_entry.id   AF-A0A7J7VCB8-F1
#
_cell.length_a   1.000
_cell.length_b   1.000
_cell.length_c   1.000
_cell.angle_alpha   90.00
_cell.angle_beta   90.00
_cell.angle_gamma   90.00
#
_symmetry.space_group_name_H-M   'P 1'
#
loop_
_entity.id
_entity.type
_entity.pdbx_description
1 polymer ?
#
loop_
_entity_poly.entity_id
_entity_poly.type
_entity_poly.pdbx_seq_one_letter_code
_entity_poly.pdbx_strand_id
1 'polypeptide(L)'
;MMSKEKRESISKEDLARATLVTITNNIGSIARMCALNENIDRVVFVGNFLRINMVSMKLLAYAMDFWSKGQLKALFLEHEGYFGAVGALLELFKVTDDQ
;
A
#
# COMPACT_ATOMS: atom_id res chain seq x y z
N MET A 1 21.44 -9.95 19.09
CA MET A 1 21.86 -9.75 17.68
C MET A 1 21.85 -11.09 16.95
N MET A 2 21.54 -11.13 15.65
CA MET A 2 21.65 -12.37 14.88
C MET A 2 23.10 -12.88 14.83
N SER A 3 23.30 -14.19 15.01
CA SER A 3 24.61 -14.82 14.90
C SER A 3 25.18 -14.69 13.47
N LYS A 4 26.49 -14.83 13.32
CA LYS A 4 27.17 -14.77 12.02
C LYS A 4 26.71 -15.92 11.12
N GLU A 5 26.64 -17.14 11.65
CA GLU A 5 26.10 -18.32 10.94
C GLU A 5 24.69 -18.09 10.40
N LYS A 6 23.79 -17.50 11.21
CA LYS A 6 22.43 -17.20 10.73
C LYS A 6 22.42 -16.18 9.60
N ARG A 7 23.36 -15.23 9.55
CA ARG A 7 23.44 -14.27 8.45
C ARG A 7 23.98 -14.93 7.17
N GLU A 8 24.92 -15.85 7.33
CA GLU A 8 25.51 -16.60 6.21
C GLU A 8 24.54 -17.64 5.63
N SER A 9 23.62 -18.17 6.44
CA SER A 9 22.61 -19.15 5.99
C SER A 9 21.37 -18.54 5.31
N ILE A 10 21.21 -17.21 5.31
CA ILE A 10 20.01 -16.53 4.80
C ILE A 10 20.05 -16.46 3.27
N SER A 11 18.94 -16.82 2.63
CA SER A 11 18.83 -16.76 1.18
C SER A 11 18.47 -15.35 0.67
N LYS A 12 18.60 -15.11 -0.63
CA LYS A 12 18.19 -13.82 -1.23
C LYS A 12 16.67 -13.66 -1.20
N GLU A 13 15.93 -14.75 -1.33
CA GLU A 13 14.47 -14.81 -1.27
C GLU A 13 13.95 -14.41 0.11
N ASP A 14 14.63 -14.86 1.18
CA ASP A 14 14.35 -14.44 2.55
C ASP A 14 14.51 -12.93 2.73
N LEU A 15 15.61 -12.36 2.22
CA LEU A 15 15.87 -10.92 2.28
C LEU A 15 14.86 -10.12 1.46
N ALA A 16 14.52 -10.59 0.27
CA ALA A 16 13.51 -9.96 -0.58
C ALA A 16 12.14 -9.95 0.11
N ARG A 17 11.72 -11.09 0.69
CA ARG A 17 10.47 -11.18 1.44
C ARG A 17 10.49 -10.32 2.70
N ALA A 18 11.58 -10.33 3.46
CA ALA A 18 11.73 -9.51 4.65
C ALA A 18 11.62 -8.01 4.31
N THR A 19 12.25 -7.58 3.22
CA THR A 19 12.17 -6.20 2.73
C THR A 19 10.75 -5.85 2.34
N LEU A 20 10.09 -6.69 1.55
CA LEU A 20 8.70 -6.49 1.12
C LEU A 20 7.75 -6.38 2.32
N VAL A 21 7.85 -7.31 3.27
CA VAL A 21 7.02 -7.32 4.49
C VAL A 21 7.27 -6.07 5.33
N THR A 22 8.53 -5.66 5.47
CA THR A 22 8.91 -4.50 6.29
C THR A 22 8.34 -3.20 5.72
N ILE A 23 8.54 -2.96 4.43
CA ILE A 23 8.04 -1.75 3.76
C ILE A 23 6.51 -1.73 3.78
N THR A 24 5.86 -2.84 3.41
CA THR A 24 4.40 -2.91 3.37
C THR A 24 3.76 -2.71 4.74
N ASN A 25 4.30 -3.33 5.79
CA ASN A 25 3.79 -3.12 7.15
C ASN A 25 4.02 -1.70 7.66
N ASN A 26 5.15 -1.07 7.30
CA ASN A 26 5.41 0.31 7.68
C ASN A 26 4.39 1.27 7.04
N ILE A 27 4.12 1.10 5.73
CA ILE A 27 3.06 1.85 5.02
C ILE A 27 1.71 1.65 5.70
N GLY A 28 1.34 0.39 5.99
CA GLY A 28 0.09 0.09 6.68
C GLY A 28 -0.01 0.78 8.04
N SER A 29 1.03 0.71 8.87
CA SER A 29 1.04 1.35 10.20
C SER A 29 0.82 2.86 10.12
N ILE A 30 1.52 3.54 9.21
CA ILE A 30 1.36 4.98 8.98
C ILE A 30 -0.07 5.30 8.52
N ALA A 31 -0.57 4.56 7.52
CA ALA A 31 -1.92 4.76 6.99
C ALA A 31 -3.00 4.59 8.06
N ARG A 32 -2.86 3.60 8.95
CA ARG A 32 -3.76 3.41 10.10
C ARG A 32 -3.72 4.60 11.06
N MET A 33 -2.52 5.08 11.42
CA MET A 33 -2.39 6.21 12.34
C MET A 33 -3.06 7.46 11.77
N CYS A 34 -2.84 7.74 10.48
CA CYS A 34 -3.51 8.83 9.78
C CYS A 34 -5.03 8.65 9.75
N ALA A 35 -5.52 7.46 9.40
CA ALA A 35 -6.96 7.18 9.34
C ALA A 35 -7.65 7.38 10.70
N LEU A 36 -7.01 6.93 11.78
CA LEU A 36 -7.52 7.14 13.14
C LEU A 36 -7.54 8.62 13.55
N ASN A 37 -6.52 9.38 13.17
CA ASN A 37 -6.45 10.81 13.47
C ASN A 37 -7.54 11.61 12.74
N GLU A 38 -7.83 11.24 11.50
CA GLU A 38 -8.83 11.91 10.65
C GLU A 38 -10.25 11.31 10.79
N ASN A 39 -10.46 10.33 11.68
CA ASN A 39 -11.73 9.61 11.85
C ASN A 39 -12.25 8.97 10.55
N ILE A 40 -11.36 8.37 9.76
CA ILE A 40 -11.66 7.70 8.49
C ILE A 40 -11.66 6.18 8.71
N ASP A 41 -12.67 5.49 8.16
CA ASP A 41 -12.85 4.03 8.26
C ASP A 41 -12.37 3.25 7.03
N ARG A 42 -12.14 3.95 5.90
CA ARG A 42 -11.80 3.35 4.61
C ARG A 42 -10.52 3.96 4.07
N VAL A 43 -9.52 3.11 3.86
CA VAL A 43 -8.22 3.50 3.32
C VAL A 43 -8.06 2.88 1.95
N VAL A 44 -7.99 3.71 0.92
CA VAL A 44 -7.72 3.27 -0.46
C VAL A 44 -6.22 3.33 -0.71
N PHE A 45 -5.62 2.20 -1.04
CA PHE A 45 -4.21 2.14 -1.44
C PHE A 45 -4.12 2.15 -2.98
N VAL A 46 -3.27 3.03 -3.52
CA VAL A 46 -3.04 3.20 -4.96
C VAL A 46 -1.53 3.31 -5.26
N GLY A 47 -1.16 3.27 -6.54
CA GLY A 47 0.22 3.38 -7.02
C GLY A 47 0.84 2.05 -7.43
N ASN A 48 1.86 2.12 -8.30
CA ASN A 48 2.46 0.94 -8.95
C ASN A 48 3.26 0.01 -8.02
N PHE A 49 3.46 0.37 -6.74
CA PHE A 49 4.01 -0.58 -5.75
C PHE A 49 3.12 -1.82 -5.61
N LEU A 50 1.80 -1.66 -5.79
CA LEU A 50 0.83 -2.73 -5.67
C LEU A 50 0.59 -3.51 -6.98
N ARG A 51 1.16 -3.04 -8.10
CA ARG A 51 0.97 -3.65 -9.42
C ARG A 51 1.44 -5.09 -9.43
N ILE A 52 0.52 -6.03 -9.63
CA ILE A 52 0.77 -7.48 -9.64
C ILE A 52 1.38 -7.95 -8.28
N ASN A 53 1.15 -7.21 -7.19
CA ASN A 53 1.75 -7.45 -5.88
C ASN A 53 0.70 -7.91 -4.86
N MET A 54 0.07 -9.05 -5.13
CA MET A 54 -0.96 -9.64 -4.28
C MET A 54 -0.47 -9.93 -2.85
N VAL A 55 0.84 -10.15 -2.67
CA VAL A 55 1.44 -10.35 -1.34
C VAL A 55 1.29 -9.10 -0.49
N SER A 56 1.63 -7.94 -1.05
CA SER A 56 1.54 -6.67 -0.32
C SER A 56 0.09 -6.23 -0.11
N MET A 57 -0.77 -6.40 -1.10
CA MET A 57 -2.21 -6.10 -0.96
C MET A 57 -2.85 -6.90 0.18
N LYS A 58 -2.61 -8.23 0.22
CA LYS A 58 -3.13 -9.07 1.31
C LYS A 58 -2.54 -8.70 2.67
N LEU A 59 -1.25 -8.35 2.72
CA LEU A 59 -0.60 -7.94 3.95
C LEU A 59 -1.16 -6.61 4.48
N LEU A 60 -1.40 -5.63 3.61
CA LEU A 60 -2.07 -4.37 3.97
C LEU A 60 -3.49 -4.61 4.47
N ALA A 61 -4.27 -5.42 3.76
CA ALA A 61 -5.64 -5.74 4.17
C ALA A 61 -5.68 -6.41 5.54
N TYR A 62 -4.82 -7.41 5.75
CA TYR A 62 -4.68 -8.08 7.04
C TYR A 62 -4.25 -7.12 8.14
N ALA A 63 -3.23 -6.29 7.89
CA ALA A 63 -2.75 -5.33 8.87
C ALA A 63 -3.84 -4.32 9.26
N MET A 64 -4.58 -3.78 8.29
CA MET A 64 -5.64 -2.81 8.57
C MET A 64 -6.74 -3.41 9.43
N ASP A 65 -7.22 -4.59 9.06
CA ASP A 65 -8.27 -5.29 9.81
C ASP A 65 -7.79 -5.66 11.22
N PHE A 66 -6.63 -6.32 11.33
CA PHE A 66 -6.10 -6.82 12.60
C PHE A 66 -5.79 -5.70 13.60
N TRP A 67 -5.02 -4.68 13.19
CA TRP A 67 -4.58 -3.62 14.11
C TRP A 67 -5.69 -2.61 14.44
N SER A 68 -6.76 -2.57 13.66
CA SER A 68 -7.94 -1.73 13.94
C SER A 68 -9.09 -2.49 14.60
N LYS A 69 -8.94 -3.80 14.85
CA LYS A 69 -10.03 -4.68 15.32
C LYS A 69 -11.26 -4.62 14.40
N GLY A 70 -11.02 -4.58 13.08
CA GLY A 70 -12.05 -4.55 12.05
C GLY A 70 -12.69 -3.19 11.77
N GLN A 71 -12.19 -2.11 12.38
CA GLN A 71 -12.72 -0.76 12.15
C GLN A 71 -12.24 -0.14 10.83
N LEU A 72 -11.04 -0.49 10.37
CA LEU A 72 -10.45 0.02 9.14
C LEU A 72 -10.48 -1.00 8.03
N LYS A 73 -11.01 -0.59 6.87
CA LYS A 73 -11.04 -1.40 5.65
C LYS A 73 -10.02 -0.90 4.63
N ALA A 74 -9.11 -1.79 4.23
CA ALA A 74 -8.24 -1.55 3.07
C ALA A 74 -9.01 -1.78 1.76
N LEU A 75 -8.92 -0.82 0.85
CA LEU A 75 -9.52 -0.87 -0.48
C LEU A 75 -8.42 -0.75 -1.55
N PHE A 76 -8.65 -1.40 -2.68
CA PHE A 76 -7.74 -1.43 -3.82
C PHE A 76 -8.51 -1.16 -5.10
N LEU A 77 -7.84 -0.62 -6.12
CA LEU A 77 -8.45 -0.23 -7.39
C LEU A 77 -7.69 -0.88 -8.54
N GLU A 78 -8.40 -1.39 -9.55
CA GLU A 78 -7.77 -2.09 -10.68
C GLU A 78 -6.79 -1.20 -11.47
N HIS A 79 -7.08 0.11 -11.55
CA HIS A 79 -6.28 1.11 -12.26
C HIS A 79 -5.41 1.94 -11.30
N GLU A 80 -4.96 1.33 -10.20
CA GLU A 80 -4.19 1.93 -9.10
C GLU A 80 -3.01 2.83 -9.53
N GLY A 81 -2.35 2.54 -10.66
CA GLY A 81 -1.20 3.29 -11.14
C GLY A 81 -1.51 4.50 -12.02
N TYR A 82 -2.76 4.73 -12.42
CA TYR A 82 -3.09 5.58 -13.58
C TYR A 82 -3.92 6.83 -13.26
N PHE A 83 -4.39 7.02 -12.02
CA PHE A 83 -5.27 8.14 -11.67
C PHE A 83 -4.66 9.52 -11.97
N GLY A 84 -3.36 9.70 -11.79
CA GLY A 84 -2.68 10.97 -12.12
C GLY A 84 -2.72 11.29 -13.62
N ALA A 85 -2.50 10.28 -14.48
CA ALA A 85 -2.56 10.45 -15.93
C ALA A 85 -3.98 10.72 -16.42
N VAL A 86 -4.98 10.01 -15.86
CA VAL A 86 -6.39 10.25 -16.15
C VAL A 86 -6.81 11.65 -15.69
N GLY A 87 -6.36 12.09 -14.50
CA GLY A 87 -6.62 13.44 -14.01
C GLY A 87 -6.10 14.53 -14.95
N ALA A 88 -4.88 14.37 -15.49
CA ALA A 88 -4.32 15.31 -16.46
C ALA A 88 -5.14 15.36 -17.78
N LEU A 89 -5.63 14.21 -18.25
CA LEU A 89 -6.49 14.14 -19.42
C LEU A 89 -7.84 14.83 -19.18
N LEU A 90 -8.47 14.60 -18.02
CA LEU A 90 -9.74 15.24 -17.68
C LEU A 90 -9.62 16.76 -17.60
N GLU A 91 -8.47 17.27 -17.16
CA GLU A 91 -8.23 18.71 -17.10
C GLU A 91 -8.15 19.34 -18.51
N LEU A 92 -7.58 18.63 -19.48
CA LEU A 92 -7.58 19.08 -20.89
C LEU A 92 -9.01 19.23 -21.43
N PHE A 93 -9.91 18.31 -21.09
CA PHE A 93 -11.30 18.35 -21.56
C PHE A 93 -12.11 19.51 -20.98
N LYS A 94 -11.89 19.88 -19.71
CA LYS A 94 -12.54 21.06 -19.13
C LYS A 94 -12.15 22.36 -19.86
N VAL A 95 -10.87 22.50 -20.20
CA VAL A 95 -10.37 23.68 -20.93
C VAL A 95 -10.99 23.80 -22.32
N THR A 96 -11.41 22.67 -22.92
CA THR A 96 -12.05 22.65 -24.24
C THR A 96 -13.56 22.90 -24.18
N ASP A 97 -14.22 22.61 -23.05
CA ASP A 97 -15.65 22.90 -22.83
C ASP A 97 -15.91 24.37 -22.41
N ASP A 98 -14.92 25.04 -21.82
CA ASP A 98 -14.97 26.47 -21.43
C ASP A 98 -14.60 27.46 -22.57
N GLN A 99 -14.35 26.96 -23.80
CA GLN A 99 -14.12 27.76 -25.02
C GLN A 99 -15.31 27.71 -25.98
#